data_AF-A0A7Y3K1N1-F1
#
_entry.id   AF-A0A7Y3K1N1-F1
#
_cell.length_a   1.000
_cell.length_b   1.000
_cell.length_c   1.000
_cell.angle_alpha   90.00
_cell.angle_beta   90.00
_cell.angle_gamma   90.00
#
_symmetry.space_group_name_H-M   'P 1'
#
loop_
_entity.id
_entity.type
_entity.pdbx_description
1 polymer ?
#
loop_
_entity_poly.entity_id
_entity_poly.type
_entity_poly.pdbx_seq_one_letter_code
_entity_poly.pdbx_strand_id
1 'polypeptide(L)'
;MGSQLTSVKALMLVAAASSLLAMAGVTSAAVIASDNAAGYTGAITTGLNSGTGFGPWSVSTGGGAAGTFLASGTQGANIATNSQSWGVYANTPSNGGTPRVDLTRAFNSALTAGDSLSVAMQTDGVGNSGDFGFSLQTSNPINQFTFAYDGTQGYNNVSIADGSHGGAEYQAPSPGINFTDINNGIIVTFTLVTANSYDLTVSPAGSNNNFSTVNLITNGTLSGGTISQVDLFDVNTSGNGYFNSLAVSNVPEPASLAMFGAGALGLLGLARRRQRV
;
A
#
# COMPACT_ATOMS: atom_id res chain seq x y z
N MET A 1 38.99 40.02 34.47
CA MET A 1 37.53 39.75 34.32
C MET A 1 37.11 39.20 32.94
N GLY A 2 38.04 38.78 32.06
CA GLY A 2 37.69 38.30 30.70
C GLY A 2 37.43 36.78 30.55
N SER A 3 37.76 35.94 31.54
CA SER A 3 37.71 34.47 31.39
C SER A 3 36.35 33.83 31.70
N GLN A 4 35.46 34.54 32.39
CA GLN A 4 34.11 34.04 32.75
C GLN A 4 33.15 34.07 31.55
N LEU A 5 33.33 35.00 30.61
CA LEU A 5 32.44 35.14 29.44
C LEU A 5 32.65 34.06 28.36
N THR A 6 33.82 33.46 28.28
CA THR A 6 34.14 32.41 27.29
C THR A 6 33.56 31.05 27.66
N SER A 7 33.52 30.70 28.95
CA SER A 7 32.93 29.43 29.42
C SER A 7 31.41 29.36 29.22
N VAL A 8 30.69 30.46 29.44
CA VAL A 8 29.23 30.50 29.26
C VAL A 8 28.82 30.33 27.79
N LYS A 9 29.61 30.88 26.85
CA LYS A 9 29.37 30.74 25.41
C LYS A 9 29.59 29.31 24.90
N ALA A 10 30.61 28.62 25.43
CA ALA A 10 30.88 27.22 25.09
C ALA A 10 29.77 26.30 25.62
N LEU A 11 29.28 26.54 26.85
CA LEU A 11 28.21 25.75 27.45
C LEU A 11 26.86 25.90 26.70
N MET A 12 26.51 27.12 26.28
CA MET A 12 25.31 27.34 25.47
C MET A 12 25.39 26.74 24.06
N LEU A 13 26.58 26.70 23.46
CA LEU A 13 26.79 26.10 22.14
C LEU A 13 26.65 24.57 22.19
N VAL A 14 27.17 23.94 23.24
CA VAL A 14 27.04 22.49 23.47
C VAL A 14 25.59 22.11 23.78
N ALA A 15 24.86 22.91 24.56
CA ALA A 15 23.43 22.70 24.84
C ALA A 15 22.53 22.85 23.60
N ALA A 16 22.84 23.78 22.69
CA ALA A 16 22.13 23.93 21.43
C ALA A 16 22.44 22.81 20.42
N ALA A 17 23.67 22.29 20.42
CA ALA A 17 24.05 21.15 19.56
C ALA A 17 23.41 19.83 20.02
N SER A 18 23.31 19.62 21.34
CA SER A 18 22.69 18.40 21.91
C SER A 18 21.16 18.38 21.81
N SER A 19 20.51 19.54 21.69
CA SER A 19 19.07 19.63 21.39
C SER A 19 18.76 19.40 19.89
N LEU A 20 19.65 19.80 18.97
CA LEU A 20 19.50 19.46 17.54
C LEU A 20 19.66 17.96 17.27
N LEU A 21 20.57 17.27 17.98
CA LEU A 21 20.76 15.81 17.87
C LEU A 21 19.58 15.01 18.45
N ALA A 22 18.81 15.59 19.39
CA ALA A 22 17.62 14.96 19.96
C ALA A 22 16.37 15.08 19.08
N MET A 23 16.35 15.98 18.08
CA MET A 23 15.23 16.17 17.15
C MET A 23 15.37 15.43 15.82
N ALA A 24 16.44 14.67 15.61
CA ALA A 24 16.47 13.59 14.61
C ALA A 24 15.62 12.39 15.07
N GLY A 25 14.50 12.68 15.74
CA GLY A 25 13.54 11.72 16.23
C GLY A 25 13.00 10.94 15.05
N VAL A 26 13.06 9.63 15.19
CA VAL A 26 12.53 8.64 14.25
C VAL A 26 11.08 8.99 13.96
N THR A 27 10.80 9.63 12.80
CA THR A 27 9.44 9.85 12.36
C THR A 27 8.91 8.50 11.92
N SER A 28 8.08 7.87 12.74
CA SER A 28 7.28 6.74 12.29
C SER A 28 6.19 7.25 11.36
N ALA A 29 5.95 6.51 10.27
CA ALA A 29 4.79 6.75 9.43
C ALA A 29 3.52 6.66 10.29
N ALA A 30 2.63 7.64 10.17
CA ALA A 30 1.36 7.61 10.87
C ALA A 30 0.42 6.66 10.13
N VAL A 31 -0.09 5.62 10.80
CA VAL A 31 -1.11 4.73 10.24
C VAL A 31 -2.45 5.45 10.29
N ILE A 32 -2.97 5.83 9.12
CA ILE A 32 -4.25 6.53 8.95
C ILE A 32 -5.41 5.53 8.98
N ALA A 33 -5.21 4.38 8.33
CA ALA A 33 -6.19 3.31 8.26
C ALA A 33 -5.49 1.95 8.30
N SER A 34 -6.11 0.97 8.91
CA SER A 34 -5.59 -0.40 8.94
C SER A 34 -6.71 -1.42 9.12
N ASP A 35 -6.56 -2.57 8.47
CA ASP A 35 -7.34 -3.76 8.77
C ASP A 35 -6.54 -5.03 8.50
N ASN A 36 -6.94 -6.10 9.17
CA ASN A 36 -6.32 -7.41 9.09
C ASN A 36 -7.37 -8.51 9.29
N ALA A 37 -7.19 -9.64 8.59
CA ALA A 37 -8.09 -10.78 8.66
C ALA A 37 -8.22 -11.39 10.06
N ALA A 38 -7.25 -11.17 10.95
CA ALA A 38 -7.30 -11.56 12.35
C ALA A 38 -8.48 -10.93 13.13
N GLY A 39 -9.03 -9.82 12.64
CA GLY A 39 -10.21 -9.17 13.22
C GLY A 39 -11.55 -9.83 12.86
N TYR A 40 -11.53 -10.94 12.11
CA TYR A 40 -12.73 -11.57 11.56
C TYR A 40 -12.90 -13.00 12.07
N THR A 41 -14.17 -13.41 12.22
CA THR A 41 -14.55 -14.78 12.64
C THR A 41 -15.21 -15.58 11.52
N GLY A 42 -15.42 -14.97 10.35
CA GLY A 42 -16.03 -15.61 9.19
C GLY A 42 -15.73 -14.84 7.91
N ALA A 43 -16.36 -15.26 6.81
CA ALA A 43 -16.22 -14.62 5.51
C ALA A 43 -16.55 -13.11 5.56
N ILE A 44 -15.83 -12.30 4.77
CA ILE A 44 -16.20 -10.89 4.60
C ILE A 44 -17.58 -10.83 3.95
N THR A 45 -18.51 -10.09 4.56
CA THR A 45 -19.83 -9.80 4.02
C THR A 45 -20.07 -8.28 4.07
N THR A 46 -21.01 -7.81 3.25
CA THR A 46 -21.36 -6.39 3.18
C THR A 46 -21.77 -5.84 4.55
N GLY A 47 -21.20 -4.71 4.94
CA GLY A 47 -21.46 -4.05 6.21
C GLY A 47 -20.46 -4.38 7.32
N LEU A 48 -19.61 -5.40 7.16
CA LEU A 48 -18.57 -5.71 8.15
C LEU A 48 -17.47 -4.65 8.18
N ASN A 49 -16.98 -4.34 9.38
CA ASN A 49 -15.85 -3.45 9.60
C ASN A 49 -15.12 -3.80 10.90
N SER A 50 -14.00 -4.51 10.81
CA SER A 50 -13.13 -4.78 11.98
C SER A 50 -11.87 -3.92 12.00
N GLY A 51 -11.70 -3.04 11.01
CA GLY A 51 -10.54 -2.16 10.85
C GLY A 51 -10.76 -0.76 11.42
N THR A 52 -9.77 0.10 11.20
CA THR A 52 -9.81 1.52 11.55
C THR A 52 -9.50 2.37 10.31
N GLY A 53 -10.01 3.61 10.26
CA GLY A 53 -9.77 4.54 9.15
C GLY A 53 -10.46 4.18 7.81
N PHE A 54 -11.14 3.05 7.75
CA PHE A 54 -11.92 2.58 6.61
C PHE A 54 -13.43 2.55 6.91
N GLY A 55 -14.23 2.73 5.86
CA GLY A 55 -15.65 2.39 5.86
C GLY A 55 -15.88 0.87 5.92
N PRO A 56 -17.15 0.43 6.05
CA PRO A 56 -17.48 -0.99 5.98
C PRO A 56 -17.21 -1.58 4.60
N TRP A 57 -16.99 -2.89 4.55
CA TRP A 57 -16.87 -3.64 3.29
C TRP A 57 -18.17 -3.59 2.50
N SER A 58 -18.03 -3.49 1.18
CA SER A 58 -19.07 -3.77 0.20
C SER A 58 -18.63 -4.98 -0.62
N VAL A 59 -19.43 -6.04 -0.63
CA VAL A 59 -19.16 -7.27 -1.38
C VAL A 59 -20.12 -7.37 -2.55
N SER A 60 -19.58 -7.53 -3.75
CA SER A 60 -20.33 -7.81 -4.97
C SER A 60 -19.85 -9.12 -5.56
N THR A 61 -20.78 -9.97 -5.98
CA THR A 61 -20.47 -11.21 -6.72
C THR A 61 -21.33 -11.31 -7.97
N GLY A 62 -20.81 -11.93 -9.02
CA GLY A 62 -21.53 -12.08 -10.28
C GLY A 62 -20.92 -13.17 -11.17
N GLY A 63 -21.61 -13.48 -12.27
CA GLY A 63 -21.07 -14.27 -13.39
C GLY A 63 -20.80 -15.76 -13.13
N GLY A 64 -21.08 -16.31 -11.94
CA GLY A 64 -20.92 -17.74 -11.64
C GLY A 64 -20.56 -18.02 -10.18
N ALA A 65 -19.72 -19.05 -9.97
CA ALA A 65 -19.26 -19.47 -8.65
C ALA A 65 -18.19 -18.51 -8.10
N ALA A 66 -18.64 -17.47 -7.40
CA ALA A 66 -17.77 -16.47 -6.80
C ALA A 66 -18.19 -16.14 -5.36
N GLY A 67 -17.23 -15.80 -4.51
CA GLY A 67 -17.51 -15.45 -3.13
C GLY A 67 -16.26 -15.22 -2.28
N THR A 68 -16.51 -15.11 -0.98
CA THR A 68 -15.51 -14.80 0.03
C THR A 68 -15.50 -15.90 1.09
N PHE A 69 -14.36 -16.07 1.76
CA PHE A 69 -14.22 -16.95 2.92
C PHE A 69 -13.12 -16.43 3.84
N LEU A 70 -13.07 -16.91 5.07
CA LEU A 70 -11.94 -16.67 5.95
C LEU A 70 -10.99 -17.85 5.84
N ALA A 71 -9.85 -17.62 5.21
CA ALA A 71 -8.81 -18.63 5.10
C ALA A 71 -8.13 -18.79 6.46
N SER A 72 -7.88 -20.04 6.86
CA SER A 72 -7.19 -20.37 8.11
C SER A 72 -6.17 -21.48 7.90
N GLY A 73 -5.11 -21.49 8.72
CA GLY A 73 -4.09 -22.53 8.69
C GLY A 73 -3.06 -22.30 7.58
N THR A 74 -2.94 -23.23 6.63
CA THR A 74 -1.94 -23.18 5.55
C THR A 74 -2.36 -22.34 4.34
N GLN A 75 -3.64 -21.99 4.22
CA GLN A 75 -4.17 -21.20 3.10
C GLN A 75 -3.82 -19.72 3.28
N GLY A 76 -3.18 -19.12 2.27
CA GLY A 76 -2.65 -17.75 2.37
C GLY A 76 -1.59 -17.58 3.47
N ALA A 77 -0.92 -18.66 3.87
CA ALA A 77 -0.10 -18.68 5.08
C ALA A 77 1.03 -17.64 5.10
N ASN A 78 1.59 -17.28 3.95
CA ASN A 78 2.72 -16.36 3.89
C ASN A 78 2.31 -14.90 4.11
N ILE A 79 1.03 -14.57 3.95
CA ILE A 79 0.46 -13.26 4.26
C ILE A 79 -0.41 -13.29 5.53
N ALA A 80 -0.61 -14.47 6.11
CA ALA A 80 -1.54 -14.66 7.21
C ALA A 80 -1.06 -13.97 8.49
N THR A 81 -1.98 -13.38 9.23
CA THR A 81 -1.75 -12.83 10.56
C THR A 81 -2.64 -13.58 11.53
N ASN A 82 -2.09 -14.07 12.63
CA ASN A 82 -2.77 -15.03 13.51
C ASN A 82 -3.37 -16.22 12.72
N SER A 83 -2.65 -16.68 11.70
CA SER A 83 -3.05 -17.77 10.80
C SER A 83 -4.34 -17.51 10.01
N GLN A 84 -4.73 -16.24 9.82
CA GLN A 84 -5.92 -15.85 9.05
C GLN A 84 -5.56 -14.92 7.88
N SER A 85 -6.27 -15.10 6.75
CA SER A 85 -6.29 -14.20 5.60
C SER A 85 -7.71 -14.14 4.99
N TRP A 86 -8.03 -13.08 4.28
CA TRP A 86 -9.31 -12.98 3.56
C TRP A 86 -9.19 -13.75 2.24
N GLY A 87 -9.97 -14.81 2.10
CA GLY A 87 -10.03 -15.60 0.87
C GLY A 87 -11.12 -15.10 -0.07
N VAL A 88 -10.81 -15.11 -1.36
CA VAL A 88 -11.74 -14.87 -2.47
C VAL A 88 -11.62 -16.00 -3.49
N TYR A 89 -12.71 -16.25 -4.19
CA TYR A 89 -12.72 -17.16 -5.34
C TYR A 89 -13.65 -16.64 -6.42
N ALA A 90 -13.27 -16.85 -7.68
CA ALA A 90 -14.10 -16.57 -8.85
C ALA A 90 -13.89 -17.68 -9.90
N ASN A 91 -14.34 -18.89 -9.56
CA ASN A 91 -14.02 -20.10 -10.29
C ASN A 91 -14.78 -20.21 -11.61
N THR A 92 -14.07 -20.24 -12.74
CA THR A 92 -14.66 -20.39 -14.08
C THR A 92 -15.59 -21.60 -14.14
N PRO A 93 -16.91 -21.40 -14.36
CA PRO A 93 -17.84 -22.52 -14.45
C PRO A 93 -17.63 -23.30 -15.75
N SER A 94 -17.86 -24.62 -15.70
CA SER A 94 -17.75 -25.50 -16.88
C SER A 94 -18.68 -25.12 -18.03
N ASN A 95 -19.72 -24.32 -17.76
CA ASN A 95 -20.80 -24.01 -18.70
C ASN A 95 -20.73 -22.57 -19.26
N GLY A 96 -19.61 -21.88 -19.06
CA GLY A 96 -19.41 -20.48 -19.49
C GLY A 96 -19.89 -19.44 -18.47
N GLY A 97 -19.35 -18.22 -18.59
CA GLY A 97 -19.53 -17.13 -17.64
C GLY A 97 -18.19 -16.48 -17.29
N THR A 98 -18.24 -15.29 -16.67
CA THR A 98 -17.06 -14.59 -16.15
C THR A 98 -17.32 -14.31 -14.68
N PRO A 99 -17.14 -15.32 -13.80
CA PRO A 99 -17.36 -15.16 -12.38
C PRO A 99 -16.45 -14.06 -11.83
N ARG A 100 -16.97 -13.30 -10.87
CA ARG A 100 -16.29 -12.15 -10.29
C ARG A 100 -16.70 -11.96 -8.85
N VAL A 101 -15.74 -11.61 -8.00
CA VAL A 101 -15.98 -11.08 -6.67
C VAL A 101 -15.19 -9.78 -6.51
N ASP A 102 -15.86 -8.77 -5.98
CA ASP A 102 -15.29 -7.45 -5.64
C ASP A 102 -15.49 -7.21 -4.14
N LEU A 103 -14.39 -6.88 -3.46
CA LEU A 103 -14.32 -6.48 -2.06
C LEU A 103 -13.93 -5.01 -2.02
N THR A 104 -14.93 -4.14 -2.10
CA THR A 104 -14.70 -2.69 -2.11
C THR A 104 -14.72 -2.13 -0.69
N ARG A 105 -13.80 -1.20 -0.41
CA ARG A 105 -13.75 -0.49 0.86
C ARG A 105 -13.37 0.97 0.71
N ALA A 106 -14.26 1.84 1.19
CA ALA A 106 -14.03 3.27 1.22
C ALA A 106 -13.02 3.67 2.29
N PHE A 107 -12.23 4.69 1.99
CA PHE A 107 -11.38 5.38 2.94
C PHE A 107 -12.21 6.45 3.66
N ASN A 108 -11.96 6.69 4.95
CA ASN A 108 -12.62 7.79 5.67
C ASN A 108 -12.19 9.16 5.14
N SER A 109 -11.04 9.22 4.46
CA SER A 109 -10.54 10.37 3.73
C SER A 109 -9.79 9.88 2.51
N ALA A 110 -9.96 10.55 1.38
CA ALA A 110 -9.23 10.21 0.17
C ALA A 110 -7.71 10.33 0.37
N LEU A 111 -6.94 9.54 -0.37
CA LEU A 111 -5.49 9.65 -0.37
C LEU A 111 -5.07 11.04 -0.83
N THR A 112 -4.07 11.57 -0.15
CA THR A 112 -3.39 12.81 -0.47
C THR A 112 -1.92 12.53 -0.82
N ALA A 113 -1.24 13.52 -1.41
CA ALA A 113 0.18 13.37 -1.71
C ALA A 113 0.97 13.08 -0.42
N GLY A 114 1.85 12.07 -0.48
CA GLY A 114 2.59 11.52 0.66
C GLY A 114 1.92 10.30 1.33
N ASP A 115 0.67 9.98 0.99
CA ASP A 115 0.01 8.78 1.52
C ASP A 115 0.40 7.51 0.72
N SER A 116 0.56 6.42 1.44
CA SER A 116 0.84 5.09 0.90
C SER A 116 -0.28 4.11 1.27
N LEU A 117 -0.79 3.36 0.29
CA LEU A 117 -1.61 2.16 0.54
C LEU A 117 -0.73 0.92 0.42
N SER A 118 -0.84 0.01 1.38
CA SER A 118 -0.21 -1.30 1.37
C SER A 118 -1.26 -2.41 1.39
N VAL A 119 -1.07 -3.43 0.54
CA VAL A 119 -1.92 -4.63 0.45
C VAL A 119 -1.02 -5.87 0.45
N ALA A 120 -1.22 -6.78 1.41
CA ALA A 120 -0.61 -8.10 1.32
C ALA A 120 -1.52 -9.03 0.51
N MET A 121 -0.96 -9.72 -0.48
CA MET A 121 -1.71 -10.61 -1.37
C MET A 121 -0.94 -11.88 -1.69
N GLN A 122 -1.66 -12.97 -1.86
CA GLN A 122 -1.15 -14.29 -2.23
C GLN A 122 -2.17 -14.96 -3.14
N THR A 123 -1.71 -15.77 -4.08
CA THR A 123 -2.59 -16.62 -4.90
C THR A 123 -2.29 -18.10 -4.69
N ASP A 124 -3.32 -18.95 -4.76
CA ASP A 124 -3.17 -20.40 -4.90
C ASP A 124 -3.91 -20.85 -6.16
N GLY A 125 -3.19 -20.83 -7.28
CA GLY A 125 -3.68 -21.39 -8.54
C GLY A 125 -4.61 -20.47 -9.32
N VAL A 126 -4.43 -19.15 -9.29
CA VAL A 126 -5.02 -18.26 -10.30
C VAL A 126 -4.43 -18.64 -11.66
N GLY A 127 -5.13 -19.48 -12.42
CA GLY A 127 -4.67 -20.06 -13.66
C GLY A 127 -5.68 -19.90 -14.79
N ASN A 128 -5.15 -19.52 -15.95
CA ASN A 128 -5.71 -19.39 -17.30
C ASN A 128 -7.02 -18.60 -17.45
N SER A 129 -6.86 -17.33 -17.86
CA SER A 129 -7.87 -16.38 -18.38
C SER A 129 -8.56 -15.45 -17.38
N GLY A 130 -8.02 -15.32 -16.18
CA GLY A 130 -8.56 -14.46 -15.13
C GLY A 130 -7.54 -13.56 -14.46
N ASP A 131 -8.07 -12.59 -13.72
CA ASP A 131 -7.30 -11.55 -13.03
C ASP A 131 -7.54 -11.63 -11.52
N PHE A 132 -6.46 -11.52 -10.76
CA PHE A 132 -6.49 -11.40 -9.30
C PHE A 132 -5.66 -10.21 -8.85
N GLY A 133 -6.23 -9.32 -8.05
CA GLY A 133 -5.50 -8.13 -7.65
C GLY A 133 -6.33 -7.09 -6.92
N PHE A 134 -5.91 -5.83 -7.05
CA PHE A 134 -6.64 -4.72 -6.49
C PHE A 134 -6.64 -3.49 -7.40
N SER A 135 -7.67 -2.68 -7.25
CA SER A 135 -7.80 -1.38 -7.88
C SER A 135 -7.94 -0.28 -6.83
N LEU A 136 -7.38 0.89 -7.14
CA LEU A 136 -7.63 2.14 -6.44
C LEU A 136 -8.64 2.95 -7.23
N GLN A 137 -9.67 3.44 -6.56
CA GLN A 137 -10.86 3.98 -7.22
C GLN A 137 -11.23 5.36 -6.70
N THR A 138 -11.82 6.18 -7.57
CA THR A 138 -12.56 7.39 -7.16
C THR A 138 -13.95 7.06 -6.64
N SER A 139 -14.56 6.05 -7.25
CA SER A 139 -15.83 5.43 -6.89
C SER A 139 -15.90 4.10 -7.65
N ASN A 140 -16.77 3.19 -7.27
CA ASN A 140 -16.95 1.94 -8.03
C ASN A 140 -17.83 2.25 -9.27
N PRO A 141 -17.42 1.93 -10.52
CA PRO A 141 -16.25 1.16 -10.97
C PRO A 141 -15.11 2.02 -11.60
N ILE A 142 -14.98 3.27 -11.21
CA ILE A 142 -13.99 4.22 -11.76
C ILE A 142 -12.61 3.98 -11.14
N ASN A 143 -11.80 3.15 -11.81
CA ASN A 143 -10.42 2.83 -11.44
C ASN A 143 -9.45 3.94 -11.85
N GLN A 144 -8.59 4.35 -10.91
CA GLN A 144 -7.46 5.25 -11.11
C GLN A 144 -6.14 4.50 -11.30
N PHE A 145 -6.01 3.37 -10.61
CA PHE A 145 -4.87 2.47 -10.66
C PHE A 145 -5.36 1.04 -10.47
N THR A 146 -4.77 0.08 -11.16
CA THR A 146 -4.99 -1.36 -10.96
C THR A 146 -3.67 -2.07 -10.98
N PHE A 147 -3.48 -2.97 -10.02
CA PHE A 147 -2.43 -3.97 -10.00
C PHE A 147 -3.12 -5.33 -10.05
N ALA A 148 -2.90 -6.08 -11.12
CA ALA A 148 -3.47 -7.41 -11.27
C ALA A 148 -2.39 -8.42 -11.62
N TYR A 149 -2.55 -9.64 -11.13
CA TYR A 149 -1.89 -10.80 -11.68
C TYR A 149 -2.80 -11.40 -12.76
N ASP A 150 -2.31 -11.46 -13.98
CA ASP A 150 -2.96 -12.10 -15.14
C ASP A 150 -2.44 -13.54 -15.25
N GLY A 151 -3.36 -14.49 -15.11
CA GLY A 151 -3.09 -15.92 -15.16
C GLY A 151 -3.05 -16.52 -16.56
N THR A 152 -3.02 -15.75 -17.65
CA THR A 152 -3.11 -16.30 -19.02
C THR A 152 -2.00 -17.29 -19.39
N GLN A 153 -2.42 -18.34 -20.10
CA GLN A 153 -1.61 -19.48 -20.48
C GLN A 153 -0.47 -19.04 -21.42
N GLY A 154 0.74 -18.84 -20.87
CA GLY A 154 1.94 -18.44 -21.62
C GLY A 154 2.64 -17.20 -21.09
N TYR A 155 1.96 -16.37 -20.27
CA TYR A 155 2.54 -15.18 -19.65
C TYR A 155 1.99 -15.02 -18.24
N ASN A 156 2.63 -15.68 -17.28
CA ASN A 156 2.40 -15.45 -15.86
C ASN A 156 2.93 -14.06 -15.50
N ASN A 157 2.07 -13.05 -15.52
CA ASN A 157 2.55 -11.67 -15.42
C ASN A 157 1.70 -10.77 -14.55
N VAL A 158 2.31 -9.68 -14.10
CA VAL A 158 1.63 -8.57 -13.46
C VAL A 158 1.23 -7.57 -14.55
N SER A 159 -0.04 -7.15 -14.54
CA SER A 159 -0.54 -6.04 -15.32
C SER A 159 -0.78 -4.83 -14.41
N ILE A 160 -0.45 -3.65 -14.94
CA ILE A 160 -0.71 -2.37 -14.29
C ILE A 160 -1.53 -1.51 -15.24
N ALA A 161 -2.62 -0.93 -14.73
CA ALA A 161 -3.44 0.03 -15.47
C ALA A 161 -3.59 1.31 -14.65
N ASP A 162 -3.02 2.41 -15.13
CA ASP A 162 -3.01 3.73 -14.46
C ASP A 162 -3.58 4.86 -15.34
N GLY A 163 -4.12 4.50 -16.51
CA GLY A 163 -4.70 5.42 -17.48
C GLY A 163 -3.70 6.27 -18.26
N SER A 164 -2.40 6.20 -17.96
CA SER A 164 -1.36 6.99 -18.66
C SER A 164 -1.03 6.46 -20.06
N HIS A 165 -1.44 5.23 -20.38
CA HIS A 165 -1.12 4.54 -21.64
C HIS A 165 -2.32 4.36 -22.58
N GLY A 166 -3.36 5.21 -22.46
CA GLY A 166 -4.50 5.19 -23.39
C GLY A 166 -5.33 3.89 -23.37
N GLY A 167 -5.35 3.19 -22.23
CA GLY A 167 -6.09 1.93 -22.05
C GLY A 167 -5.27 0.67 -22.31
N ALA A 168 -4.00 0.77 -22.70
CA ALA A 168 -3.11 -0.39 -22.75
C ALA A 168 -2.60 -0.72 -21.33
N GLU A 169 -2.84 -1.95 -20.88
CA GLU A 169 -2.23 -2.49 -19.66
C GLU A 169 -0.71 -2.54 -19.83
N TYR A 170 0.00 -1.96 -18.86
CA TYR A 170 1.43 -2.17 -18.75
C TYR A 170 1.64 -3.59 -18.23
N GLN A 171 1.83 -4.53 -19.17
CA GLN A 171 2.30 -5.87 -18.87
C GLN A 171 3.83 -5.85 -18.83
N ALA A 172 4.42 -5.34 -17.75
CA ALA A 172 5.85 -5.57 -17.55
C ALA A 172 6.04 -7.03 -17.16
N PRO A 173 6.88 -7.83 -17.84
CA PRO A 173 7.64 -8.83 -17.09
C PRO A 173 8.48 -8.02 -16.11
N SER A 174 7.97 -7.78 -14.91
CA SER A 174 8.71 -7.04 -13.89
C SER A 174 10.05 -7.75 -13.72
N PRO A 175 11.20 -7.08 -13.90
CA PRO A 175 12.47 -7.67 -13.53
C PRO A 175 12.41 -8.10 -12.05
N GLY A 176 12.29 -9.40 -11.80
CA GLY A 176 12.40 -9.99 -10.45
C GLY A 176 11.10 -10.25 -9.67
N ILE A 177 9.91 -10.19 -10.28
CA ILE A 177 8.67 -10.69 -9.63
C ILE A 177 8.04 -11.73 -10.52
N ASN A 178 8.12 -12.99 -10.11
CA ASN A 178 7.64 -14.14 -10.86
C ASN A 178 6.32 -14.63 -10.24
N PHE A 179 5.52 -15.43 -10.95
CA PHE A 179 4.32 -16.04 -10.36
C PHE A 179 4.61 -16.82 -9.07
N THR A 180 5.74 -17.52 -9.01
CA THR A 180 6.18 -18.23 -7.81
C THR A 180 6.27 -17.29 -6.61
N ASP A 181 6.65 -16.03 -6.81
CA ASP A 181 6.77 -15.04 -5.74
C ASP A 181 5.38 -14.57 -5.27
N ILE A 182 4.42 -14.36 -6.18
CA ILE A 182 3.04 -14.01 -5.80
C ILE A 182 2.37 -15.19 -5.08
N ASN A 183 2.62 -16.43 -5.50
CA ASN A 183 2.15 -17.63 -4.79
C ASN A 183 2.76 -17.75 -3.38
N ASN A 184 4.00 -17.28 -3.21
CA ASN A 184 4.68 -17.20 -1.92
C ASN A 184 4.29 -15.95 -1.10
N GLY A 185 3.38 -15.11 -1.60
CA GLY A 185 2.85 -13.95 -0.91
C GLY A 185 3.74 -12.72 -1.05
N ILE A 186 3.14 -11.61 -1.48
CA ILE A 186 3.79 -10.32 -1.66
C ILE A 186 3.04 -9.22 -0.90
N ILE A 187 3.73 -8.11 -0.66
CA ILE A 187 3.15 -6.86 -0.20
C ILE A 187 3.37 -5.84 -1.30
N VAL A 188 2.29 -5.27 -1.82
CA VAL A 188 2.32 -4.19 -2.81
C VAL A 188 2.07 -2.89 -2.08
N THR A 189 2.97 -1.91 -2.25
CA THR A 189 2.82 -0.57 -1.67
C THR A 189 2.77 0.46 -2.77
N PHE A 190 1.62 1.11 -2.89
CA PHE A 190 1.39 2.27 -3.75
C PHE A 190 1.57 3.53 -2.93
N THR A 191 2.37 4.49 -3.41
CA THR A 191 2.54 5.81 -2.77
C THR A 191 2.11 6.90 -3.72
N LEU A 192 1.16 7.73 -3.32
CA LEU A 192 0.73 8.88 -4.09
C LEU A 192 1.78 10.00 -3.89
N VAL A 193 2.59 10.27 -4.91
CA VAL A 193 3.68 11.27 -4.82
C VAL A 193 3.14 12.67 -5.06
N THR A 194 2.31 12.81 -6.09
CA THR A 194 1.53 14.04 -6.35
C THR A 194 0.11 13.64 -6.72
N ALA A 195 -0.78 14.61 -6.94
CA ALA A 195 -2.15 14.32 -7.37
C ALA A 195 -2.24 13.42 -8.63
N ASN A 196 -1.20 13.41 -9.47
CA ASN A 196 -1.17 12.69 -10.73
C ASN A 196 0.08 11.80 -10.88
N SER A 197 0.83 11.54 -9.80
CA SER A 197 2.00 10.65 -9.89
C SER A 197 2.15 9.74 -8.68
N TYR A 198 2.78 8.59 -8.89
CA TYR A 198 2.90 7.56 -7.88
C TYR A 198 4.22 6.79 -7.95
N ASP A 199 4.59 6.20 -6.81
CA ASP A 199 5.60 5.15 -6.72
C ASP A 199 4.91 3.82 -6.40
N LEU A 200 5.47 2.73 -6.91
CA LEU A 200 5.01 1.38 -6.64
C LEU A 200 6.18 0.50 -6.22
N THR A 201 6.08 -0.09 -5.04
CA THR A 201 7.06 -1.05 -4.55
C THR A 201 6.40 -2.39 -4.27
N VAL A 202 7.16 -3.47 -4.46
CA VAL A 202 6.72 -4.82 -4.12
C VAL A 202 7.78 -5.45 -3.24
N SER A 203 7.37 -6.00 -2.10
CA SER A 203 8.24 -6.71 -1.17
C SER A 203 7.69 -8.10 -0.85
N PRO A 204 8.55 -9.04 -0.44
CA PRO A 204 8.09 -10.34 0.02
C PRO A 204 7.26 -10.23 1.31
N ALA A 205 6.15 -10.96 1.41
CA ALA A 205 5.31 -10.98 2.62
C ALA A 205 5.73 -12.03 3.66
N GLY A 206 6.54 -13.00 3.24
CA GLY A 206 7.07 -14.08 4.08
C GLY A 206 8.49 -14.49 3.68
N SER A 207 9.06 -15.44 4.43
CA SER A 207 10.45 -15.89 4.27
C SER A 207 10.71 -16.79 3.05
N ASN A 208 9.67 -17.21 2.33
CA ASN A 208 9.77 -18.20 1.25
C ASN A 208 9.94 -17.56 -0.15
N ASN A 209 10.06 -16.24 -0.21
CA ASN A 209 10.29 -15.51 -1.46
C ASN A 209 11.78 -15.42 -1.79
N ASN A 210 12.13 -15.44 -3.08
CA ASN A 210 13.51 -15.38 -3.55
C ASN A 210 13.93 -13.98 -4.06
N PHE A 211 13.15 -12.95 -3.74
CA PHE A 211 13.39 -11.58 -4.19
C PHE A 211 13.43 -10.61 -3.00
N SER A 212 14.18 -9.53 -3.17
CA SER A 212 14.18 -8.38 -2.24
C SER A 212 13.18 -7.33 -2.72
N THR A 213 12.83 -6.36 -1.86
CA THR A 213 11.97 -5.25 -2.25
C THR A 213 12.41 -4.61 -3.57
N VAL A 214 11.49 -4.53 -4.54
CA VAL A 214 11.70 -3.93 -5.86
C VAL A 214 10.87 -2.65 -5.97
N ASN A 215 11.50 -1.59 -6.45
CA ASN A 215 10.79 -0.39 -6.90
C ASN A 215 10.31 -0.64 -8.33
N LEU A 216 9.07 -1.09 -8.47
CA LEU A 216 8.51 -1.49 -9.76
C LEU A 216 8.25 -0.27 -10.65
N ILE A 217 7.71 0.80 -10.06
CA ILE A 217 7.47 2.08 -10.73
C ILE A 217 7.98 3.19 -9.82
N THR A 218 8.70 4.14 -10.42
CA THR A 218 9.12 5.37 -9.75
C THR A 218 8.62 6.56 -10.57
N ASN A 219 7.84 7.42 -9.93
CA ASN A 219 7.19 8.59 -10.52
C ASN A 219 6.34 8.22 -11.76
N GLY A 220 5.56 7.14 -11.65
CA GLY A 220 4.54 6.76 -12.61
C GLY A 220 3.48 7.84 -12.75
N THR A 221 2.79 7.90 -13.89
CA THR A 221 1.76 8.91 -14.15
C THR A 221 0.38 8.31 -13.96
N LEU A 222 -0.50 8.99 -13.22
CA LEU A 222 -1.93 8.69 -13.17
C LEU A 222 -2.66 9.59 -14.16
N SER A 223 -3.76 9.08 -14.72
CA SER A 223 -4.75 9.91 -15.44
C SER A 223 -5.35 11.05 -14.59
N GLY A 224 -5.16 11.00 -13.27
CA GLY A 224 -5.58 12.01 -12.31
C GLY A 224 -7.00 11.76 -11.79
N GLY A 225 -7.27 12.18 -10.55
CA GLY A 225 -8.54 11.93 -9.87
C GLY A 225 -8.34 11.64 -8.39
N THR A 226 -9.41 11.77 -7.61
CA THR A 226 -9.38 11.43 -6.19
C THR A 226 -9.30 9.92 -6.00
N ILE A 227 -8.44 9.42 -5.13
CA ILE A 227 -8.43 8.00 -4.74
C ILE A 227 -9.10 7.89 -3.37
N SER A 228 -10.32 7.36 -3.32
CA SER A 228 -11.17 7.35 -2.12
C SER A 228 -11.51 5.95 -1.62
N GLN A 229 -11.17 4.91 -2.38
CA GLN A 229 -11.47 3.53 -2.00
C GLN A 229 -10.50 2.54 -2.68
N VAL A 230 -10.44 1.34 -2.12
CA VAL A 230 -9.77 0.18 -2.68
C VAL A 230 -10.80 -0.88 -3.05
N ASP A 231 -10.54 -1.62 -4.11
CA ASP A 231 -11.32 -2.78 -4.51
C ASP A 231 -10.39 -3.99 -4.67
N LEU A 232 -10.57 -5.01 -3.83
CA LEU A 232 -9.83 -6.26 -3.94
C LEU A 232 -10.68 -7.23 -4.75
N PHE A 233 -10.13 -7.78 -5.83
CA PHE A 233 -10.93 -8.55 -6.78
C PHE A 233 -10.29 -9.87 -7.18
N ASP A 234 -11.17 -10.76 -7.63
CA ASP A 234 -10.85 -12.01 -8.27
C ASP A 234 -11.86 -12.24 -9.40
N VAL A 235 -11.38 -12.50 -10.62
CA VAL A 235 -12.19 -12.57 -11.84
C VAL A 235 -11.75 -13.77 -12.67
N ASN A 236 -12.66 -14.72 -12.87
CA ASN A 236 -12.49 -15.82 -13.83
C ASN A 236 -11.20 -16.64 -13.65
N THR A 237 -10.87 -16.98 -12.41
CA THR A 237 -9.64 -17.70 -12.06
C THR A 237 -9.91 -19.18 -11.81
N SER A 238 -8.89 -20.03 -11.87
CA SER A 238 -9.02 -21.46 -11.54
C SER A 238 -8.79 -21.80 -10.06
N GLY A 239 -8.41 -20.81 -9.25
CA GLY A 239 -7.97 -21.00 -7.88
C GLY A 239 -8.42 -19.86 -7.00
N ASN A 240 -7.84 -19.78 -5.81
CA ASN A 240 -8.24 -18.78 -4.82
C ASN A 240 -7.24 -17.63 -4.76
N GLY A 241 -7.78 -16.45 -4.50
CA GLY A 241 -7.04 -15.28 -4.07
C GLY A 241 -7.06 -15.12 -2.56
N TYR A 242 -5.97 -14.60 -1.99
CA TYR A 242 -5.89 -14.28 -0.56
C TYR A 242 -5.36 -12.86 -0.37
N PHE A 243 -5.99 -12.10 0.52
CA PHE A 243 -5.57 -10.77 0.92
C PHE A 243 -5.38 -10.68 2.43
N ASN A 244 -4.51 -9.78 2.87
CA ASN A 244 -4.39 -9.41 4.28
C ASN A 244 -3.73 -8.03 4.45
N SER A 245 -3.62 -7.58 5.70
CA SER A 245 -2.81 -6.42 6.12
C SER A 245 -3.00 -5.19 5.22
N LEU A 246 -4.25 -4.75 5.09
CA LEU A 246 -4.61 -3.55 4.35
C LEU A 246 -4.31 -2.32 5.20
N ALA A 247 -3.46 -1.40 4.74
CA ALA A 247 -3.11 -0.21 5.52
C ALA A 247 -2.92 1.02 4.65
N VAL A 248 -3.35 2.18 5.16
CA VAL A 248 -2.98 3.51 4.65
C VAL A 248 -2.08 4.17 5.67
N SER A 249 -0.93 4.65 5.25
CA SER A 249 0.00 5.42 6.08
C SER A 249 0.42 6.71 5.40
N ASN A 250 0.75 7.72 6.20
CA ASN A 250 1.40 8.92 5.68
C ASN A 250 2.91 8.80 5.88
N VAL A 251 3.67 8.95 4.80
CA VAL A 251 5.13 9.07 4.85
C VAL A 251 5.48 10.56 4.79
N PRO A 252 5.94 11.17 5.90
CA PRO A 252 6.25 12.59 5.90
C PRO A 252 7.29 12.94 4.84
N GLU A 253 6.99 13.94 4.00
CA GLU A 253 7.94 14.37 2.97
C GLU A 253 9.25 14.87 3.62
N PRO A 254 10.43 14.45 3.14
CA PRO A 254 11.72 14.92 3.65
C PRO A 254 11.88 16.45 3.66
N ALA A 255 11.21 17.15 2.76
CA ALA A 255 11.29 18.60 2.63
C ALA A 255 10.66 19.36 3.81
N SER A 256 9.60 18.80 4.42
CA SER A 256 8.98 19.40 5.61
C SER A 256 9.95 19.42 6.80
N LEU A 257 10.80 18.39 6.92
CA LEU A 257 11.85 18.30 7.93
C LEU A 257 12.97 19.32 7.69
N ALA A 258 13.37 19.50 6.42
CA ALA A 258 14.36 20.51 6.06
C ALA A 258 13.89 21.94 6.40
N MET A 259 12.59 22.23 6.22
CA MET A 259 12.01 23.52 6.57
C MET A 259 11.96 23.78 8.08
N PHE A 260 11.59 22.79 8.89
CA PHE A 260 11.66 22.91 10.35
C PHE A 260 13.11 23.09 10.84
N GLY A 261 14.05 22.34 10.27
CA GLY A 261 15.48 22.49 10.57
C GLY A 261 16.01 23.88 10.20
N ALA A 262 15.67 24.39 9.00
CA ALA A 262 16.09 25.70 8.54
C ALA A 262 15.46 26.84 9.37
N GLY A 263 14.19 26.72 9.76
CA GLY A 263 13.50 27.69 10.62
C GLY A 263 14.14 27.81 12.01
N ALA A 264 14.50 26.68 12.63
CA ALA A 264 15.21 26.66 13.92
C ALA A 264 16.60 27.31 13.82
N LEU A 265 17.35 27.04 12.74
CA LEU A 265 18.64 27.68 12.47
C LEU A 265 18.51 29.19 12.23
N GLY A 266 17.47 29.63 11.53
CA GLY A 266 17.17 31.05 11.32
C GLY A 266 16.90 31.79 12.64
N LEU A 267 16.12 31.20 13.55
CA LEU A 267 15.85 31.76 14.87
C LEU A 267 17.10 31.82 15.76
N LEU A 268 17.97 30.81 15.71
CA LEU A 268 19.27 30.84 16.39
C LEU A 268 20.19 31.95 15.82
N GLY A 269 20.17 32.15 14.51
CA GLY A 269 20.88 33.26 13.86
C GLY A 269 20.39 34.63 14.32
N LEU A 270 19.07 34.82 14.42
CA LEU A 270 18.45 36.05 14.91
C LEU A 270 18.72 36.32 16.40
N ALA A 271 18.67 35.27 17.24
CA ALA A 271 19.00 35.37 18.66
C ALA A 271 20.46 35.81 18.87
N ARG A 272 21.41 35.28 18.07
CA ARG A 272 22.81 35.72 18.10
C ARG A 272 23.00 37.16 17.64
N ARG A 273 22.21 37.63 16.69
CA ARG A 273 22.30 39.02 16.20
C ARG A 273 21.86 40.03 17.26
N ARG A 274 20.85 39.70 18.09
CA ARG A 274 20.38 40.56 19.20
C ARG A 274 21.35 40.67 20.36
N GLN A 275 22.27 39.71 20.55
CA GLN A 275 23.29 39.78 21.61
C GLN A 275 24.53 40.61 21.23
N ARG A 276 24.62 41.12 20.00
CA ARG A 276 25.75 41.93 19.50
C ARG A 276 25.43 43.41 19.35
N VAL A 277 24.22 43.84 19.69
CA VAL A 277 23.82 45.24 19.81
C VAL A 277 23.71 45.54 21.29
#